data_AF-A0A7H4PJR0-F1
#
_entry.id   AF-A0A7H4PJR0-F1
#
_cell.length_a   1.000
_cell.length_b   1.000
_cell.length_c   1.000
_cell.angle_alpha   90.00
_cell.angle_beta   90.00
_cell.angle_gamma   90.00
#
_symmetry.space_group_name_H-M   'P 1'
#
loop_
_entity.id
_entity.type
_entity.pdbx_description
1 polymer ?
#
loop_
_entity_poly.entity_id
_entity_poly.type
_entity_poly.pdbx_seq_one_letter_code
_entity_poly.pdbx_strand_id
1 'polypeptide(L)'
;MLVGFRRDLQLHEGFTLRDIAALYPTRRPTFGELLEPAVDDKFILTRVLWKYLYRYARKHQERGNGFGYGLVDPTNPHSVARTLSARYYKDGAEILIDRGWDRPLGEKHFDDPENQLRRPRRLTPRECARLMGFETPQGYRFRIPVSDTQAYRQFGNSVVVPVFAAVAKLLAPRIEQAVARREQEINHGRRSR
;
A
#
# COMPACT_ATOMS: atom_id res chain seq x y z
N MET A 1 -5.04 14.32 -6.56
CA MET A 1 -5.72 14.80 -5.35
C MET A 1 -6.17 16.22 -5.61
N LEU A 2 -7.41 16.57 -5.24
CA LEU A 2 -7.96 17.91 -5.41
C LEU A 2 -8.36 18.45 -4.04
N VAL A 3 -7.91 19.67 -3.71
CA VAL A 3 -8.27 20.38 -2.47
C VAL A 3 -8.99 21.65 -2.88
N GLY A 4 -10.28 21.76 -2.51
CA GLY A 4 -11.11 22.91 -2.83
C GLY A 4 -11.35 23.79 -1.60
N PHE A 5 -11.34 25.11 -1.80
CA PHE A 5 -11.70 26.10 -0.79
C PHE A 5 -12.92 26.89 -1.27
N ARG A 6 -13.87 27.15 -0.38
CA ARG A 6 -14.99 28.06 -0.67
C ARG A 6 -14.44 29.49 -0.83
N ARG A 7 -14.71 30.13 -1.97
CA ARG A 7 -14.04 31.39 -2.35
C ARG A 7 -14.36 32.54 -1.39
N ASP A 8 -15.61 32.62 -0.93
CA ASP A 8 -16.11 33.63 0.01
C ASP A 8 -15.37 33.61 1.36
N LEU A 9 -14.84 32.45 1.77
CA LEU A 9 -14.09 32.33 3.02
C LEU A 9 -12.64 32.81 2.91
N GLN A 10 -12.11 32.98 1.70
CA GLN A 10 -10.74 33.47 1.46
C GLN A 10 -9.63 32.67 2.20
N LEU A 11 -9.84 31.38 2.45
CA LEU A 11 -8.90 30.52 3.22
C LEU A 11 -7.79 29.88 2.37
N HIS A 12 -7.79 30.13 1.06
CA HIS A 12 -6.90 29.47 0.10
C HIS A 12 -5.51 30.14 -0.01
N GLU A 13 -5.37 31.38 0.45
CA GLU A 13 -4.16 32.15 0.27
C GLU A 13 -2.93 31.42 0.86
N GLY A 14 -1.85 31.37 0.08
CA GLY A 14 -0.62 30.69 0.44
C GLY A 14 -0.70 29.15 0.56
N PHE A 15 -1.83 28.50 0.25
CA PHE A 15 -1.93 27.04 0.31
C PHE A 15 -1.33 26.39 -0.94
N THR A 16 -0.46 25.40 -0.75
CA THR A 16 0.01 24.55 -1.85
C THR A 16 0.29 23.12 -1.38
N LEU A 17 -0.05 22.14 -2.21
CA LEU A 17 0.31 20.74 -1.95
C LEU A 17 1.82 20.48 -2.10
N ARG A 18 2.59 21.43 -2.63
CA ARG A 18 4.06 21.33 -2.69
C ARG A 18 4.69 21.26 -1.30
N ASP A 19 4.02 21.82 -0.29
CA ASP A 19 4.49 21.83 1.10
C ASP A 19 4.42 20.45 1.77
N ILE A 20 3.78 19.46 1.13
CA ILE A 20 3.69 18.09 1.67
C ILE A 20 5.06 17.44 1.86
N ALA A 21 6.06 17.85 1.07
CA ALA A 21 7.43 17.35 1.19
C ALA A 21 8.04 17.65 2.57
N ALA A 22 7.65 18.76 3.22
CA ALA A 22 8.09 19.10 4.57
C ALA A 22 7.49 18.17 5.64
N LEU A 23 6.45 17.39 5.31
CA LEU A 23 5.80 16.44 6.20
C LEU A 23 6.23 14.99 5.95
N TYR A 24 7.21 14.75 5.08
CA TYR A 24 7.75 13.42 4.87
C TYR A 24 8.44 12.92 6.14
N PRO A 25 8.31 11.63 6.48
CA PRO A 25 8.97 11.09 7.65
C PRO A 25 10.49 11.13 7.45
N THR A 26 11.23 11.43 8.52
CA THR A 26 12.70 11.42 8.52
C THR A 26 13.26 10.06 8.12
N ARG A 27 12.59 8.98 8.55
CA ARG A 27 12.86 7.60 8.13
C ARG A 27 11.57 6.97 7.61
N ARG A 28 11.61 6.52 6.36
CA ARG A 28 10.59 5.65 5.79
C ARG A 28 10.83 4.21 6.29
N PRO A 29 9.82 3.51 6.83
CA PRO A 29 9.94 2.10 7.11
C PRO A 29 10.34 1.31 5.86
N THR A 30 11.21 0.32 6.02
CA THR A 30 11.58 -0.58 4.92
C THR A 30 10.43 -1.52 4.62
N PHE A 31 10.43 -2.15 3.43
CA PHE A 31 9.38 -3.11 3.10
C PHE A 31 9.41 -4.32 4.06
N GLY A 32 10.61 -4.81 4.40
CA GLY A 32 10.80 -5.92 5.34
C GLY A 32 10.25 -5.62 6.75
N GLU A 33 10.34 -4.37 7.22
CA GLU A 33 9.78 -3.97 8.53
C GLU A 33 8.26 -4.07 8.60
N LEU A 34 7.56 -4.06 7.46
CA LEU A 34 6.11 -4.20 7.41
C LEU A 34 5.65 -5.66 7.51
N LEU A 35 6.57 -6.61 7.34
CA LEU A 35 6.23 -8.03 7.25
C LEU A 35 6.02 -8.68 8.61
N GLU A 36 5.15 -9.68 8.64
CA GLU A 36 4.98 -10.53 9.81
C GLU A 36 6.19 -11.48 9.95
N PRO A 37 6.71 -11.70 11.17
CA PRO A 37 7.84 -12.59 11.39
C PRO A 37 7.48 -14.05 11.09
N ALA A 38 6.22 -14.44 11.32
CA ALA A 38 5.69 -15.77 11.04
C ALA A 38 4.36 -15.64 10.29
N VAL A 39 4.20 -16.44 9.24
CA VAL A 39 3.04 -16.39 8.34
C VAL A 39 2.57 -17.81 8.04
N ASP A 40 1.27 -18.01 7.98
CA ASP A 40 0.64 -19.27 7.60
C ASP A 40 1.02 -19.68 6.16
N ASP A 41 1.33 -20.96 5.95
CA ASP A 41 1.72 -21.53 4.67
C ASP A 41 0.67 -21.33 3.57
N LYS A 42 -0.61 -21.08 3.91
CA LYS A 42 -1.67 -20.75 2.94
C LYS A 42 -1.36 -19.50 2.11
N PHE A 43 -0.46 -18.63 2.58
CA PHE A 43 -0.04 -17.45 1.83
C PHE A 43 1.09 -17.75 0.84
N ILE A 44 1.81 -18.86 1.01
CA ILE A 44 2.79 -19.34 0.03
C ILE A 44 2.04 -19.73 -1.24
N LEU A 45 2.56 -19.30 -2.40
CA LEU A 45 1.93 -19.66 -3.66
C LEU A 45 1.89 -21.18 -3.83
N THR A 46 0.80 -21.69 -4.38
CA THR A 46 0.73 -23.09 -4.76
C THR A 46 1.72 -23.36 -5.91
N ARG A 47 2.17 -24.62 -6.05
CA ARG A 47 3.07 -25.02 -7.14
C ARG A 47 2.53 -24.62 -8.52
N VAL A 48 1.24 -24.86 -8.73
CA VAL A 48 0.54 -24.55 -9.99
C VAL A 48 0.48 -23.06 -10.25
N LEU A 49 0.10 -22.25 -9.25
CA LEU A 49 -0.01 -20.80 -9.42
C LEU A 49 1.36 -20.17 -9.66
N TRP A 50 2.39 -20.60 -8.92
CA TRP A 50 3.75 -20.10 -9.15
C TRP A 50 4.25 -20.44 -10.55
N LYS A 51 4.06 -21.69 -11.01
CA LYS A 51 4.40 -22.14 -12.36
C LYS A 51 3.73 -21.30 -13.44
N TYR A 52 2.44 -21.01 -13.25
CA TYR A 52 1.67 -20.17 -14.15
C TYR A 52 2.26 -18.75 -14.22
N LEU A 53 2.41 -18.07 -13.08
CA LEU A 53 2.93 -16.70 -13.02
C LEU A 53 4.36 -16.60 -13.58
N TYR A 54 5.20 -17.58 -13.27
CA TYR A 54 6.58 -17.68 -13.76
C TYR A 54 6.63 -17.72 -15.28
N ARG A 55 5.90 -18.68 -15.89
CA ARG A 55 5.83 -18.85 -17.35
C ARG A 55 5.16 -17.67 -18.04
N TYR A 56 4.12 -17.11 -17.41
CA TYR A 56 3.43 -15.93 -17.94
C TYR A 56 4.36 -14.73 -18.04
N ALA A 57 5.11 -14.43 -16.96
CA ALA A 57 6.09 -13.35 -16.99
C ALA A 57 7.15 -13.57 -18.08
N ARG A 58 7.68 -14.78 -18.20
CA ARG A 58 8.69 -15.12 -19.22
C ARG A 58 8.17 -14.91 -20.65
N LYS A 59 6.99 -15.44 -20.96
CA LYS A 59 6.33 -15.28 -22.27
C LYS A 59 6.13 -13.81 -22.65
N HIS A 60 5.81 -12.96 -21.67
CA HIS A 60 5.58 -11.54 -21.93
C HIS A 60 6.90 -10.75 -22.04
N GLN A 61 7.93 -11.12 -21.29
CA GLN A 61 9.29 -10.56 -21.41
C GLN A 61 9.91 -10.88 -22.78
N GLU A 62 9.78 -12.11 -23.28
CA GLU A 62 10.23 -12.52 -24.63
C GLU A 62 9.60 -11.67 -25.74
N ARG A 63 8.39 -11.12 -25.50
CA ARG A 63 7.66 -10.25 -26.43
C ARG A 63 7.95 -8.76 -26.20
N GLY A 64 8.94 -8.42 -25.39
CA GLY A 64 9.32 -7.04 -25.06
C GLY A 64 8.34 -6.30 -24.14
N ASN A 65 7.43 -7.03 -23.45
CA ASN A 65 6.42 -6.41 -22.58
C ASN A 65 6.78 -6.55 -21.10
N GLY A 66 6.40 -5.55 -20.29
CA GLY A 66 6.61 -5.54 -18.83
C GLY A 66 5.57 -6.30 -18.00
N PHE A 67 4.69 -7.11 -18.62
CA PHE A 67 3.66 -7.87 -17.91
C PHE A 67 4.26 -9.08 -17.16
N GLY A 68 3.77 -9.34 -15.95
CA GLY A 68 4.24 -10.42 -15.10
C GLY A 68 3.98 -10.13 -13.63
N TYR A 69 4.66 -10.86 -12.75
CA TYR A 69 4.58 -10.64 -11.30
C TYR A 69 5.63 -9.62 -10.82
N GLY A 70 5.37 -8.99 -9.68
CA GLY A 70 6.33 -8.19 -8.94
C GLY A 70 6.91 -9.01 -7.80
N LEU A 71 8.20 -9.34 -7.86
CA LEU A 71 8.90 -10.02 -6.78
C LEU A 71 9.68 -9.00 -5.96
N VAL A 72 9.41 -8.95 -4.66
CA VAL A 72 10.03 -8.03 -3.71
C VAL A 72 10.97 -8.81 -2.82
N ASP A 73 12.23 -8.40 -2.79
CA ASP A 73 13.21 -8.90 -1.85
C ASP A 73 13.05 -8.13 -0.51
N PRO A 74 12.60 -8.80 0.56
CA PRO A 74 12.39 -8.13 1.85
C PRO A 74 13.70 -7.77 2.57
N THR A 75 14.84 -8.33 2.17
CA THR A 75 16.14 -8.07 2.79
C THR A 75 16.80 -6.81 2.26
N ASN A 76 16.42 -6.38 1.04
CA ASN A 76 16.88 -5.12 0.48
C ASN A 76 16.11 -3.93 1.08
N PRO A 77 16.76 -3.02 1.83
CA PRO A 77 16.09 -1.89 2.47
C PRO A 77 15.53 -0.86 1.47
N HIS A 78 15.98 -0.90 0.21
CA HIS A 78 15.52 -0.02 -0.86
C HIS A 78 14.36 -0.60 -1.66
N SER A 79 13.95 -1.84 -1.38
CA SER A 79 12.81 -2.47 -2.03
C SER A 79 11.53 -1.63 -1.91
N VAL A 80 10.87 -1.43 -3.04
CA VAL A 80 9.56 -0.77 -3.13
C VAL A 80 8.63 -1.70 -3.91
N ALA A 81 7.47 -1.99 -3.34
CA ALA A 81 6.48 -2.81 -4.00
C ALA A 81 5.77 -2.05 -5.14
N ARG A 82 5.20 -2.80 -6.08
CA ARG A 82 4.21 -2.25 -7.00
C ARG A 82 2.94 -1.86 -6.25
N THR A 83 2.05 -1.13 -6.90
CA THR A 83 0.76 -0.75 -6.33
C THR A 83 -0.06 -1.99 -5.92
N LEU A 84 -0.54 -2.00 -4.68
CA LEU A 84 -1.54 -2.96 -4.21
C LEU A 84 -2.87 -2.63 -4.89
N SER A 85 -3.25 -3.43 -5.89
CA SER A 85 -4.44 -3.15 -6.70
C SER A 85 -5.71 -3.77 -6.11
N ALA A 86 -6.88 -3.28 -6.52
CA ALA A 86 -8.16 -3.90 -6.22
C ALA A 86 -8.29 -5.35 -6.75
N ARG A 87 -7.39 -5.79 -7.65
CA ARG A 87 -7.34 -7.16 -8.19
C ARG A 87 -6.39 -8.09 -7.45
N TYR A 88 -5.65 -7.58 -6.46
CA TYR A 88 -4.67 -8.36 -5.69
C TYR A 88 -5.26 -9.65 -5.09
N TYR A 89 -6.56 -9.65 -4.76
CA TYR A 89 -7.26 -10.82 -4.24
C TYR A 89 -7.25 -12.05 -5.17
N LYS A 90 -6.99 -11.89 -6.48
CA LYS A 90 -7.02 -12.98 -7.46
C LYS A 90 -5.84 -13.91 -7.29
N ASP A 91 -4.63 -13.39 -7.49
CA ASP A 91 -3.38 -14.15 -7.51
C ASP A 91 -2.25 -13.47 -6.72
N GLY A 92 -2.43 -12.21 -6.31
CA GLY A 92 -1.44 -11.39 -5.62
C GLY A 92 -0.22 -11.05 -6.48
N ALA A 93 -0.31 -11.20 -7.81
CA ALA A 93 0.84 -11.16 -8.70
C ALA A 93 1.60 -9.83 -8.65
N GLU A 94 0.95 -8.72 -8.33
CA GLU A 94 1.61 -7.41 -8.28
C GLU A 94 2.68 -7.33 -7.20
N ILE A 95 2.50 -8.03 -6.08
CA ILE A 95 3.39 -8.01 -4.92
C ILE A 95 3.51 -9.41 -4.33
N LEU A 96 4.58 -10.10 -4.71
CA LEU A 96 5.02 -11.37 -4.15
C LEU A 96 6.29 -11.14 -3.34
N ILE A 97 6.36 -11.78 -2.18
CA ILE A 97 7.51 -11.70 -1.28
C ILE A 97 8.42 -12.87 -1.58
N ASP A 98 9.67 -12.56 -1.91
CA ASP A 98 10.68 -13.57 -2.13
C ASP A 98 11.00 -14.31 -0.83
N ARG A 99 11.23 -15.63 -0.97
CA ARG A 99 11.58 -16.55 0.12
C ARG A 99 12.91 -17.26 -0.18
N GLY A 100 13.74 -16.65 -1.03
CA GLY A 100 15.03 -17.18 -1.47
C GLY A 100 14.92 -18.05 -2.73
N TRP A 101 14.00 -17.74 -3.63
CA TRP A 101 13.84 -18.48 -4.88
C TRP A 101 15.11 -18.39 -5.74
N ASP A 102 15.71 -19.54 -6.05
CA ASP A 102 16.86 -19.60 -6.95
C ASP A 102 16.38 -19.51 -8.39
N ARG A 103 16.59 -18.34 -9.01
CA ARG A 103 16.18 -18.08 -10.40
C ARG A 103 16.95 -18.93 -11.42
N PRO A 104 18.30 -18.98 -11.41
CA PRO A 104 19.05 -19.88 -12.30
C PRO A 104 18.59 -21.34 -12.25
N LEU A 105 18.35 -21.87 -11.04
CA LEU A 105 17.84 -23.23 -10.87
C LEU A 105 16.39 -23.36 -11.37
N GLY A 106 15.54 -22.36 -11.10
CA GLY A 106 14.15 -22.32 -11.58
C GLY A 106 14.00 -22.31 -13.10
N GLU A 107 14.95 -21.69 -13.83
CA GLU A 107 14.97 -21.75 -15.30
C GLU A 107 15.40 -23.12 -15.84
N LYS A 108 16.34 -23.78 -15.16
CA LYS A 108 16.85 -25.10 -15.57
C LYS A 108 15.89 -26.23 -15.20
N HIS A 109 15.39 -26.22 -13.96
CA HIS A 109 14.56 -27.25 -13.37
C HIS A 109 13.50 -26.62 -12.45
N PHE A 110 12.41 -26.13 -13.06
CA PHE A 110 11.37 -25.42 -12.32
C PHE A 110 10.77 -26.23 -11.17
N ASP A 111 10.57 -27.54 -11.36
CA ASP A 111 9.94 -28.43 -10.37
C ASP A 111 10.94 -29.01 -9.35
N ASP A 112 12.15 -28.45 -9.25
CA ASP A 112 13.17 -28.84 -8.27
C ASP A 112 12.64 -28.89 -6.83
N PRO A 113 12.76 -30.03 -6.11
CA PRO A 113 12.16 -30.20 -4.78
C PRO A 113 12.60 -29.16 -3.75
N GLU A 114 13.89 -28.79 -3.72
CA GLU A 114 14.44 -27.86 -2.74
C GLU A 114 14.04 -26.42 -3.05
N ASN A 115 14.16 -26.02 -4.32
CA ASN A 115 13.76 -24.67 -4.74
C ASN A 115 12.24 -24.45 -4.58
N GLN A 116 11.44 -25.50 -4.79
CA GLN A 116 10.00 -25.48 -4.56
C GLN A 116 9.64 -25.21 -3.08
N LEU A 117 10.51 -25.44 -2.10
CA LEU A 117 10.25 -25.02 -0.72
C LEU A 117 10.35 -23.50 -0.55
N ARG A 118 11.08 -22.83 -1.44
CA ARG A 118 11.36 -21.38 -1.46
C ARG A 118 10.43 -20.59 -2.38
N ARG A 119 9.29 -21.17 -2.77
CA ARG A 119 8.27 -20.45 -3.56
C ARG A 119 7.89 -19.12 -2.90
N PRO A 120 7.68 -18.05 -3.68
CA PRO A 120 7.21 -16.78 -3.14
C PRO A 120 5.87 -16.90 -2.44
N ARG A 121 5.56 -15.92 -1.59
CA ARG A 121 4.25 -15.81 -0.92
C ARG A 121 3.57 -14.49 -1.23
N ARG A 122 2.25 -14.45 -1.02
CA ARG A 122 1.47 -13.21 -0.99
C ARG A 122 1.65 -12.48 0.34
N LEU A 123 1.28 -11.21 0.35
CA LEU A 123 1.06 -10.43 1.57
C LEU A 123 -0.11 -11.01 2.36
N THR A 124 -0.03 -10.99 3.69
CA THR A 124 -1.20 -11.21 4.54
C THR A 124 -2.08 -9.95 4.56
N PRO A 125 -3.37 -10.04 4.93
CA PRO A 125 -4.20 -8.87 5.15
C PRO A 125 -3.61 -7.86 6.15
N ARG A 126 -2.90 -8.35 7.18
CA ARG A 126 -2.20 -7.50 8.16
C ARG A 126 -1.07 -6.71 7.51
N GLU A 127 -0.27 -7.36 6.68
CA GLU A 127 0.83 -6.71 5.94
C GLU A 127 0.28 -5.70 4.91
N CYS A 128 -0.86 -6.00 4.26
CA CYS A 128 -1.57 -5.02 3.44
C CYS A 128 -2.02 -3.79 4.25
N ALA A 129 -2.55 -4.00 5.46
CA ALA A 129 -2.94 -2.89 6.35
C ALA A 129 -1.74 -2.00 6.70
N ARG A 130 -0.59 -2.59 7.01
CA ARG A 130 0.67 -1.86 7.27
C ARG A 130 1.16 -1.12 6.05
N LEU A 131 1.17 -1.76 4.88
CA LEU A 131 1.58 -1.16 3.61
C LEU A 131 0.72 0.07 3.26
N MET A 132 -0.58 0.01 3.53
CA MET A 132 -1.51 1.11 3.28
C MET A 132 -1.56 2.15 4.41
N GLY A 133 -0.85 1.90 5.53
CA GLY A 133 -0.73 2.81 6.68
C GLY A 133 -1.89 2.77 7.67
N PHE A 134 -2.75 1.75 7.63
CA PHE A 134 -3.81 1.51 8.62
C PHE A 134 -3.28 0.91 9.92
N GLU A 135 -2.07 0.36 9.89
CA GLU A 135 -1.42 -0.31 11.02
C GLU A 135 0.06 0.09 11.06
N THR A 136 0.66 0.12 12.25
CA THR A 136 2.09 0.35 12.40
C THR A 136 2.89 -0.94 12.17
N PRO A 137 4.21 -0.87 11.86
CA PRO A 137 5.03 -2.06 11.62
C PRO A 137 4.96 -3.11 12.76
N GLN A 138 4.85 -2.67 14.02
CA GLN A 138 4.70 -3.54 15.20
C GLN A 138 3.26 -3.55 15.77
N GLY A 139 2.32 -2.90 15.09
CA GLY A 139 0.95 -2.73 15.55
C GLY A 139 0.04 -3.91 15.21
N TYR A 140 -0.97 -4.10 16.05
CA TYR A 140 -2.05 -5.09 15.89
C TYR A 140 -3.42 -4.53 16.29
N ARG A 141 -3.60 -3.20 16.24
CA ARG A 141 -4.84 -2.54 16.68
C ARG A 141 -5.93 -2.57 15.62
N PHE A 142 -5.57 -2.60 14.34
CA PHE A 142 -6.53 -2.60 13.24
C PHE A 142 -7.27 -3.94 13.19
N ARG A 143 -8.60 -3.91 13.31
CA ARG A 143 -9.42 -5.13 13.28
C ARG A 143 -9.76 -5.46 11.83
N ILE A 144 -9.59 -6.72 11.44
CA ILE A 144 -9.94 -7.23 10.10
C ILE A 144 -11.05 -8.28 10.28
N PRO A 145 -12.33 -7.88 10.36
CA PRO A 145 -13.45 -8.79 10.66
C PRO A 145 -14.00 -9.50 9.42
N VAL A 146 -13.24 -9.54 8.32
CA VAL A 146 -13.66 -10.00 7.00
C VAL A 146 -12.70 -11.07 6.49
N SER A 147 -13.09 -11.81 5.44
CA SER A 147 -12.21 -12.81 4.83
C SER A 147 -10.99 -12.17 4.16
N ASP A 148 -9.92 -12.94 3.97
CA ASP A 148 -8.70 -12.49 3.30
C ASP A 148 -9.00 -11.85 1.93
N THR A 149 -9.87 -12.47 1.13
CA THR A 149 -10.31 -11.97 -0.18
C THR A 149 -10.97 -10.59 -0.08
N GLN A 150 -11.85 -10.39 0.90
CA GLN A 150 -12.51 -9.11 1.11
C GLN A 150 -11.53 -8.06 1.62
N ALA A 151 -10.64 -8.43 2.54
CA ALA A 151 -9.60 -7.54 3.05
C ALA A 151 -8.70 -7.03 1.93
N TYR A 152 -8.23 -7.91 1.03
CA TYR A 152 -7.44 -7.50 -0.14
C TYR A 152 -8.18 -6.51 -1.04
N ARG A 153 -9.49 -6.71 -1.27
CA ARG A 153 -10.31 -5.77 -2.04
C ARG A 153 -10.45 -4.42 -1.34
N GLN A 154 -10.62 -4.41 -0.01
CA GLN A 154 -10.73 -3.17 0.76
C GLN A 154 -9.42 -2.39 0.73
N PHE A 155 -8.29 -3.04 1.03
CA PHE A 155 -6.98 -2.37 1.00
C PHE A 155 -6.57 -1.94 -0.41
N GLY A 156 -6.81 -2.77 -1.43
CA GLY A 156 -6.49 -2.43 -2.83
C GLY A 156 -7.37 -1.35 -3.46
N ASN A 157 -8.51 -1.00 -2.84
CA ASN A 157 -9.34 0.16 -3.19
C ASN A 157 -9.16 1.33 -2.23
N SER A 158 -8.27 1.20 -1.24
CA SER A 158 -8.05 2.25 -0.25
C SER A 158 -7.05 3.28 -0.74
N VAL A 159 -7.04 4.40 -0.05
CA VAL A 159 -5.95 5.38 -0.07
C VAL A 159 -4.83 4.99 0.90
N VAL A 160 -3.65 5.56 0.69
CA VAL A 160 -2.52 5.47 1.62
C VAL A 160 -2.72 6.47 2.77
N VAL A 161 -2.98 5.96 3.98
CA VAL A 161 -3.35 6.73 5.17
C VAL A 161 -2.39 7.89 5.48
N PRO A 162 -1.06 7.71 5.55
CA PRO A 162 -0.15 8.81 5.91
C PRO A 162 -0.13 9.96 4.90
N VAL A 163 -0.50 9.71 3.63
CA VAL A 163 -0.62 10.78 2.63
C VAL A 163 -1.76 11.73 3.00
N PHE A 164 -2.93 11.18 3.35
CA PHE A 164 -4.09 11.99 3.74
C PHE A 164 -3.90 12.62 5.12
N ALA A 165 -3.21 11.95 6.04
CA ALA A 165 -2.82 12.55 7.31
C ALA A 165 -1.92 13.78 7.11
N ALA A 166 -0.95 13.72 6.19
CA ALA A 166 -0.11 14.87 5.86
C ALA A 166 -0.92 16.02 5.25
N VAL A 167 -1.84 15.73 4.34
CA VAL A 167 -2.72 16.75 3.74
C VAL A 167 -3.63 17.39 4.79
N ALA A 168 -4.18 16.59 5.71
CA ALA A 168 -4.97 17.10 6.82
C ALA A 168 -4.16 18.03 7.73
N LYS A 169 -2.87 17.72 8.00
CA LYS A 169 -1.98 18.61 8.75
C LYS A 169 -1.75 19.94 8.05
N LEU A 170 -1.58 19.96 6.72
CA LEU A 170 -1.47 21.21 5.95
C LEU A 170 -2.76 22.05 6.00
N LEU A 171 -3.91 21.38 6.08
CA LEU A 171 -5.22 22.02 6.14
C LEU A 171 -5.63 22.45 7.55
N ALA A 172 -5.03 21.89 8.60
CA ALA A 172 -5.47 22.10 9.99
C ALA A 172 -5.61 23.58 10.38
N PRO A 173 -4.61 24.48 10.14
CA PRO A 173 -4.77 25.89 10.51
C PRO A 173 -5.92 26.58 9.78
N ARG A 174 -6.20 26.17 8.55
CA ARG A 174 -7.29 26.73 7.73
C ARG A 174 -8.66 26.21 8.17
N ILE A 175 -8.73 24.95 8.59
CA ILE A 175 -9.92 24.36 9.18
C ILE A 175 -10.25 25.07 10.50
N GLU A 176 -9.24 25.32 11.35
CA GLU A 176 -9.40 26.06 12.61
C GLU A 176 -9.94 27.48 12.36
N GLN A 177 -9.37 28.21 11.39
CA GLN A 177 -9.87 29.53 10.98
C GLN A 177 -11.33 29.47 10.48
N ALA A 178 -11.69 28.44 9.71
CA ALA A 178 -13.06 28.26 9.22
C ALA A 178 -14.05 28.03 10.36
N VAL A 179 -13.68 27.21 11.35
CA VAL A 179 -14.50 26.91 12.54
C VAL A 179 -14.68 28.18 13.37
N ALA A 180 -13.60 28.91 13.67
CA ALA A 180 -13.67 30.13 14.46
C ALA A 180 -14.56 31.21 13.82
N ARG A 181 -14.47 31.41 12.49
CA ARG A 181 -15.35 32.35 11.77
C ARG A 181 -16.82 31.94 11.84
N ARG A 182 -17.11 30.64 11.68
CA ARG A 182 -18.47 30.11 11.80
C ARG A 182 -19.05 30.33 13.20
N GLU A 183 -18.26 30.09 14.24
CA GLU A 183 -18.69 30.32 15.63
C GLU A 183 -18.97 31.80 15.90
N GLN A 184 -18.13 32.70 15.37
CA GLN A 184 -18.38 34.15 15.44
C GLN A 184 -19.69 34.54 14.73
N GLU A 185 -19.96 34.03 13.53
CA GLU A 185 -21.22 34.29 12.80
C GLU A 185 -22.45 33.83 13.60
N ILE A 186 -22.38 32.63 14.21
CA ILE A 186 -23.44 32.08 15.05
C ILE A 186 -23.68 32.97 16.29
N ASN A 187 -22.60 33.36 16.98
CA ASN A 187 -22.69 34.15 18.21
C ASN A 187 -23.19 35.59 17.97
N HIS A 188 -22.97 36.14 16.77
CA HIS A 188 -23.44 37.49 16.39
C HIS A 188 -24.81 37.46 15.69
N GLY A 189 -25.53 36.34 15.69
CA GLY A 189 -26.89 36.22 15.14
C GLY A 189 -26.98 36.39 13.62
N ARG A 190 -25.85 36.42 12.90
CA ARG A 190 -25.81 36.56 11.45
C ARG A 190 -25.78 35.17 10.83
N ARG A 191 -26.96 34.62 10.52
CA ARG A 191 -27.03 33.53 9.53
C ARG A 191 -26.73 34.11 8.15
N SER A 192 -25.54 33.85 7.63
CA SER A 192 -25.26 34.02 6.20
C SER A 192 -26.13 33.01 5.42
N ARG A 193 -26.91 33.51 4.45
CA ARG A 193 -27.74 32.72 3.53
C ARG A 193 -26.87 31.96 2.53
#